data_AF-A0A9P0LV38-F1
#
_entry.id   AF-A0A9P0LV38-F1
#
_cell.length_a   1.000
_cell.length_b   1.000
_cell.length_c   1.000
_cell.angle_alpha   90.00
_cell.angle_beta   90.00
_cell.angle_gamma   90.00
#
_symmetry.space_group_name_H-M   'P 1'
#
loop_
_entity.id
_entity.type
_entity.pdbx_description
1 polymer ?
#
loop_
_entity_poly.entity_id
_entity_poly.type
_entity_poly.pdbx_seq_one_letter_code
_entity_poly.pdbx_strand_id
1 'polypeptide(L)' 'MDMDDVYFQQDGSTCHTTNVNIHRLQSFGDRVISRRGNVPWPPRSCDLTPLDFFLWGYLKSKVYVNKPEPSKNSKSSLSR' A
#
# COMPACT_ATOMS: atom_id res chain seq x y z
N MET A 1 11.24 -15.79 -12.45
CA MET A 1 11.31 -14.34 -12.73
C MET A 1 12.61 -13.87 -12.18
N ASP A 2 13.37 -13.13 -12.97
CA ASP A 2 14.60 -12.51 -12.50
C ASP A 2 14.22 -11.31 -11.62
N MET A 3 14.74 -11.26 -10.40
CA MET A 3 14.50 -10.14 -9.47
C MET A 3 15.23 -8.87 -9.94
N ASP A 4 16.16 -9.00 -10.89
CA ASP A 4 16.90 -7.88 -11.45
C ASP A 4 16.07 -6.99 -12.40
N ASP A 5 14.88 -7.46 -12.80
CA ASP A 5 13.96 -6.72 -13.69
C ASP A 5 12.63 -6.31 -13.01
N VAL A 6 12.57 -6.40 -11.67
CA VAL A 6 11.36 -6.08 -10.91
C VAL A 6 11.47 -4.71 -10.25
N TYR A 7 10.44 -3.88 -10.44
CA TYR A 7 10.24 -2.64 -9.70
C TYR A 7 9.42 -2.89 -8.44
N PHE A 8 9.90 -2.37 -7.32
CA PHE A 8 9.15 -2.31 -6.08
C PHE A 8 8.44 -0.95 -5.98
N GLN A 9 7.12 -0.96 -5.77
CA GLN A 9 6.32 0.24 -5.57
C GLN A 9 5.63 0.20 -4.21
N GLN A 10 5.74 1.28 -3.45
CA GLN A 10 4.98 1.51 -2.22
C GLN A 10 4.46 2.94 -2.16
N ASP A 11 3.41 3.15 -1.38
CA ASP A 11 2.84 4.49 -1.19
C ASP A 11 3.77 5.42 -0.38
N GLY A 12 3.35 6.66 -0.23
CA GLY A 12 4.07 7.66 0.54
C GLY A 12 3.85 7.61 2.06
N SER A 13 3.19 6.60 2.63
CA SER A 13 2.86 6.62 4.07
C SER A 13 4.12 6.67 4.94
N THR A 14 4.03 7.34 6.10
CA THR A 14 5.19 7.57 6.98
C THR A 14 5.78 6.26 7.50
N CYS A 15 4.96 5.23 7.73
CA CYS A 15 5.43 3.91 8.15
C CYS A 15 6.26 3.21 7.05
N HIS A 16 5.98 3.47 5.77
CA HIS A 16 6.65 2.85 4.63
C HIS A 16 7.93 3.60 4.21
N THR A 17 8.11 4.84 4.67
CA THR A 17 9.20 5.74 4.26
C THR A 17 10.23 6.00 5.37
N THR A 18 10.28 5.13 6.39
CA THR A 18 11.32 5.17 7.42
C THR A 18 12.69 4.83 6.82
N ASN A 19 13.77 5.35 7.41
CA ASN A 19 15.14 5.06 6.95
C ASN A 19 15.41 3.55 6.93
N VAL A 20 14.91 2.83 7.93
CA VAL A 20 15.08 1.37 8.05
C VAL A 20 14.41 0.65 6.88
N ASN A 21 13.18 1.03 6.53
CA ASN A 21 12.45 0.41 5.43
C ASN A 21 13.08 0.73 4.07
N ILE A 22 13.47 1.97 3.83
CA ILE A 22 14.16 2.36 2.58
C ILE A 22 15.52 1.66 2.45
N HIS A 23 16.28 1.54 3.54
CA HIS A 23 17.56 0.82 3.52
C HIS A 23 17.36 -0.66 3.15
N ARG A 24 16.30 -1.29 3.67
CA ARG A 24 15.98 -2.68 3.34
C ARG A 24 15.58 -2.87 1.86
N LEU A 25 15.08 -1.83 1.20
CA LEU A 25 14.71 -1.85 -0.21
C LEU A 25 15.91 -1.62 -1.15
N GLN A 26 17.11 -1.33 -0.64
CA GLN A 26 18.32 -1.16 -1.47
C GLN A 26 18.67 -2.41 -2.28
N SER A 27 18.19 -3.60 -1.89
CA SER A 27 18.35 -4.83 -2.68
C SER A 27 17.70 -4.74 -4.07
N PHE A 28 16.74 -3.83 -4.27
CA PHE A 28 16.12 -3.56 -5.56
C PHE A 28 16.90 -2.51 -6.38
N GLY A 29 18.01 -1.99 -5.87
CA GLY A 29 18.84 -0.97 -6.52
C GLY A 29 18.03 0.27 -6.90
N ASP A 30 18.15 0.69 -8.17
CA ASP A 30 17.43 1.84 -8.73
C ASP A 30 15.98 1.51 -9.18
N ARG A 31 15.33 0.54 -8.56
CA ARG A 31 13.98 0.10 -8.95
C ARG A 31 12.96 0.24 -7.82
N VAL A 32 13.13 1.24 -6.96
CA VAL A 32 12.24 1.53 -5.83
C VAL A 32 11.45 2.81 -6.08
N ILE A 33 10.16 2.66 -6.35
CA ILE A 33 9.19 3.75 -6.46
C ILE A 33 8.61 4.03 -5.07
N SER A 34 9.03 5.13 -4.47
CA SER A 34 8.58 5.55 -3.13
C SER A 34 8.87 7.03 -2.90
N ARG A 35 8.24 7.66 -1.90
CA ARG A 35 8.53 9.06 -1.51
C ARG A 35 10.01 9.31 -1.22
N ARG A 36 10.72 8.31 -0.71
CA ARG A 36 12.16 8.36 -0.39
C ARG A 36 12.96 7.28 -1.13
N GLY A 37 12.35 6.70 -2.17
CA GLY A 37 13.02 5.78 -3.09
C GLY A 37 13.85 6.56 -4.11
N ASN A 38 14.55 5.81 -4.96
CA ASN A 38 15.34 6.39 -6.04
C ASN A 38 14.45 6.91 -7.19
N VAL A 39 13.25 6.32 -7.37
CA VAL A 39 12.19 6.89 -8.23
C VAL A 39 11.19 7.62 -7.33
N PRO A 40 11.16 8.96 -7.33
CA PRO A 40 10.32 9.72 -6.42
C PRO A 40 8.83 9.57 -6.77
N TRP A 41 8.02 9.20 -5.78
CA TRP A 41 6.56 9.15 -5.91
C TRP A 41 5.91 10.47 -5.47
N PRO A 42 4.94 11.01 -6.23
CA PRO A 42 4.28 12.26 -5.88
C PRO A 42 3.58 12.19 -4.50
N PRO A 43 3.67 13.25 -3.69
CA PRO A 43 2.98 13.31 -2.42
C PRO A 43 1.47 13.30 -2.62
N ARG A 44 0.75 12.61 -1.71
CA ARG A 44 -0.72 12.49 -1.70
C ARG A 44 -1.33 11.72 -2.88
N SER A 45 -0.52 11.00 -3.65
CA SER A 45 -0.98 10.11 -4.72
C SER A 45 -1.12 8.65 -4.26
N CYS A 46 -1.80 8.42 -3.13
CA CYS A 46 -2.10 7.04 -2.68
C CYS A 46 -3.05 6.34 -3.67
N ASP A 47 -3.94 7.10 -4.31
CA ASP A 47 -4.86 6.63 -5.35
C ASP A 47 -4.19 6.10 -6.63
N LEU A 48 -2.91 6.43 -6.86
CA LEU A 48 -2.17 5.96 -8.02
C LEU A 48 -1.48 4.60 -7.81
N THR A 49 -1.61 3.98 -6.62
CA THR A 49 -1.15 2.60 -6.48
C THR A 49 -2.15 1.67 -7.17
N PRO A 50 -1.70 0.61 -7.89
CA PRO A 50 -2.61 -0.37 -8.47
C PRO A 50 -3.56 -1.00 -7.43
N LEU A 51 -3.10 -1.07 -6.17
CA LEU A 51 -3.87 -1.57 -5.04
C LEU A 51 -5.06 -0.68 -4.70
N ASP A 52 -4.82 0.63 -4.55
CA ASP A 52 -5.86 1.59 -4.19
C ASP A 52 -6.78 1.91 -5.37
N PHE A 53 -6.22 2.03 -6.58
CA PHE A 53 -6.99 2.33 -7.80
C PHE A 53 -7.90 1.17 -8.20
N PHE A 54 -7.35 -0.04 -8.29
CA PHE A 54 -8.05 -1.19 -8.85
C PHE A 54 -8.47 -2.20 -7.79
N LEU A 55 -7.52 -2.74 -7.02
CA LEU A 55 -7.82 -3.87 -6.14
C LEU A 55 -8.89 -3.52 -5.10
N TRP A 56 -8.80 -2.35 -4.46
CA TRP A 56 -9.76 -1.99 -3.43
C TRP A 56 -11.17 -1.81 -3.97
N GLY A 57 -11.32 -1.21 -5.15
CA GLY A 57 -12.59 -1.10 -5.85
C GLY A 57 -13.17 -2.47 -6.19
N TYR A 58 -12.34 -3.35 -6.77
CA TYR A 58 -12.71 -4.71 -7.12
C TYR A 58 -13.11 -5.53 -5.88
N LEU A 59 -12.32 -5.51 -4.81
CA LEU A 59 -12.57 -6.29 -3.62
C LEU A 59 -13.83 -5.82 -2.89
N LYS A 60 -14.07 -4.50 -2.80
CA LYS A 60 -15.36 -3.96 -2.32
C LYS A 60 -16.51 -4.51 -3.15
N SER A 61 -16.40 -4.50 -4.49
CA SER A 61 -17.46 -5.04 -5.35
C SER A 61 -17.74 -6.52 -5.10
N LYS A 62 -16.75 -7.32 -4.69
CA LYS A 62 -16.94 -8.75 -4.39
C LYS A 62 -17.44 -9.01 -2.98
N VAL A 63 -16.92 -8.29 -1.98
CA VAL A 63 -17.28 -8.48 -0.57
C VAL A 63 -18.70 -7.99 -0.29
N TYR A 64 -19.14 -6.89 -0.90
CA TYR A 64 -20.47 -6.33 -0.66
C TYR A 64 -21.59 -6.99 -1.49
N VAL A 65 -21.28 -7.93 -2.40
CA VAL A 65 -22.31 -8.74 -3.10
C VAL A 65 -23.09 -9.58 -2.10
N ASN A 66 -22.39 -10.18 -1.13
CA ASN A 66 -23.02 -10.89 -0.02
C ASN A 66 -22.94 -9.97 1.18
N LYS A 67 -24.07 -9.45 1.66
CA LYS A 67 -24.13 -8.58 2.85
C LYS A 67 -23.34 -9.26 3.98
N PRO A 68 -22.18 -8.74 4.38
CA PRO A 68 -21.42 -9.39 5.45
C PRO A 68 -22.26 -9.28 6.71
N GLU A 69 -22.53 -10.43 7.34
CA GLU A 69 -23.10 -10.45 8.69
C GLU A 69 -22.21 -9.56 9.57
N PRO A 70 -22.77 -8.57 10.29
CA PRO A 70 -21.98 -7.73 11.16
C PRO A 70 -21.30 -8.65 12.18
N SER A 71 -19.98 -8.75 12.11
CA SER A 71 -19.22 -9.45 13.13
C SER A 71 -19.54 -8.77 14.46
N LYS A 72 -19.97 -9.55 15.47
CA LYS A 72 -20.48 -9.06 16.76
C LYS A 72 -19.47 -8.28 17.62
N ASN A 73 -18.35 -7.79 17.07
CA ASN A 73 -17.27 -7.17 17.84
C ASN A 73 -16.82 -5.79 17.34
N SER A 74 -17.61 -5.09 16.52
CA SER A 74 -17.20 -3.79 15.97
C SER A 74 -17.80 -2.56 16.67
N LYS A 75 -18.07 -2.57 17.99
CA LYS A 75 -18.36 -1.33 18.78
C LYS A 75 -18.11 -1.53 20.29
N SER A 76 -16.87 -1.44 20.75
CA SER A 76 -16.59 -1.22 22.18
C SER A 76 -15.19 -0.66 22.46
N SER A 77 -14.77 0.42 21.79
CA SER A 77 -13.56 1.18 22.21
C SER A 77 -13.38 2.55 21.54
N LEU A 78 -14.45 3.20 21.06
CA LEU A 78 -14.42 4.64 20.81
C LEU A 78 -15.50 5.33 21.66
N SER A 79 -15.25 5.31 22.97
CA SER A 79 -15.77 6.30 23.90
C SER A 79 -14.60 6.78 24.76
N ARG A 80 -13.98 7.88 24.33
CA ARG A 80 -13.25 8.82 25.18
C ARG A 80 -13.29 10.18 24.51
#